data_AF-A0A6J4Y9U0-F1
#
_entry.id   AF-A0A6J4Y9U0-F1
#
_cell.length_a   1.000
_cell.length_b   1.000
_cell.length_c   1.000
_cell.angle_alpha   90.00
_cell.angle_beta   90.00
_cell.angle_gamma   90.00
#
_symmetry.space_group_name_H-M   'P 1'
#
loop_
_entity.id
_entity.type
_entity.pdbx_description
1 polymer ?
#
loop_
_entity_poly.entity_id
_entity_poly.type
_entity_poly.pdbx_seq_one_letter_code
_entity_poly.pdbx_strand_id
1 'polypeptide(L)'
;MQKIFKIQVTNGLLWVEIPELDLRIMCGCPADSVKHLMKRGLIAAREKDGVAFESGPNAILLSDIPVQNGFFSNLSEFPVLHMYYRQGMIMPGHPNNTGLKPLLIGSEEQIKAQMEYIYRGNYGLISKDEIIDAGVSPEMARHMIRLKLKFRFGSIKPTEEFVESIVVDTQPVEIKQGLFVRRLRLNLFEFEYRGGICHG
;
A
#
# COMPACT_ATOMS: atom_id res chain seq x y z
N MET A 1 25.32 -6.63 -14.56
CA MET A 1 24.32 -7.40 -13.79
C MET A 1 23.03 -6.61 -13.75
N GLN A 2 21.90 -7.25 -14.01
CA GLN A 2 20.57 -6.63 -13.95
C GLN A 2 20.27 -6.20 -12.50
N LYS A 3 19.92 -4.92 -12.31
CA LYS A 3 19.68 -4.31 -10.98
C LYS A 3 18.19 -4.16 -10.64
N ILE A 4 17.33 -4.25 -11.65
CA ILE A 4 15.87 -4.19 -11.53
C ILE A 4 15.31 -5.53 -12.02
N PHE A 5 14.59 -6.23 -11.16
CA PHE A 5 13.94 -7.50 -11.45
C PHE A 5 12.45 -7.27 -11.66
N LYS A 6 11.87 -7.98 -12.63
CA LYS A 6 10.45 -7.88 -13.00
C LYS A 6 9.83 -9.26 -13.11
N ILE A 7 8.65 -9.45 -12.51
CA ILE A 7 7.90 -10.70 -12.57
C ILE A 7 6.43 -10.40 -12.87
N GLN A 8 5.88 -11.03 -13.91
CA GLN A 8 4.43 -11.06 -14.13
C GLN A 8 3.77 -11.99 -13.12
N VAL A 9 2.96 -11.45 -12.22
CA VAL A 9 2.27 -12.23 -11.18
C VAL A 9 0.98 -12.81 -11.75
N THR A 10 0.10 -11.93 -12.23
CA THR A 10 -1.18 -12.22 -12.91
C THR A 10 -1.56 -11.02 -13.79
N ASN A 11 -2.65 -11.10 -14.56
CA ASN A 11 -3.13 -9.95 -15.33
C ASN A 11 -3.41 -8.75 -14.43
N GLY A 12 -2.89 -7.57 -14.80
CA GLY A 12 -3.03 -6.35 -14.00
C GLY A 12 -2.18 -6.30 -12.71
N LEU A 13 -1.27 -7.26 -12.51
CA LEU A 13 -0.36 -7.27 -11.37
C LEU A 13 1.05 -7.71 -11.77
N LEU A 14 1.99 -6.79 -11.58
CA LEU A 14 3.40 -6.97 -11.82
C LEU A 14 4.20 -6.73 -10.53
N TRP A 15 5.28 -7.47 -10.37
CA TRP A 15 6.27 -7.25 -9.31
C TRP A 15 7.52 -6.61 -9.91
N VAL A 16 7.98 -5.52 -9.29
CA VAL A 16 9.27 -4.89 -9.59
C VAL A 16 10.11 -4.85 -8.33
N GLU A 17 11.34 -5.32 -8.40
CA GLU A 17 12.22 -5.44 -7.23
C GLU A 17 13.62 -4.91 -7.51
N ILE A 18 14.12 -4.14 -6.54
CA ILE A 18 15.46 -3.56 -6.53
C ILE A 18 16.11 -3.98 -5.21
N PRO A 19 16.79 -5.15 -5.16
CA PRO A 19 17.29 -5.73 -3.91
C PRO A 19 18.28 -4.83 -3.16
N GLU A 20 19.11 -4.08 -3.89
CA GLU A 20 20.08 -3.15 -3.29
C GLU A 20 19.43 -2.04 -2.46
N LEU A 21 18.16 -1.72 -2.75
CA LEU A 21 17.41 -0.69 -2.06
C LEU A 21 16.41 -1.27 -1.06
N ASP A 22 16.40 -2.60 -0.87
CA ASP A 22 15.35 -3.33 -0.16
C ASP A 22 13.94 -2.85 -0.59
N LEU A 23 13.71 -2.74 -1.90
CA LEU A 23 12.47 -2.20 -2.45
C LEU A 23 11.78 -3.24 -3.32
N ARG A 24 10.53 -3.53 -2.98
CA ARG A 24 9.66 -4.49 -3.65
C ARG A 24 8.32 -3.82 -3.93
N ILE A 25 8.11 -3.49 -5.20
CA ILE A 25 6.99 -2.69 -5.69
C ILE A 25 5.96 -3.61 -6.32
N MET A 26 4.76 -3.60 -5.75
CA MET A 26 3.59 -4.21 -6.35
C MET A 26 2.97 -3.21 -7.34
N CYS A 27 3.12 -3.45 -8.64
CA CYS A 27 2.59 -2.61 -9.70
C CYS A 27 1.21 -3.11 -10.11
N GLY A 28 0.18 -2.31 -9.82
CA GLY A 28 -1.21 -2.71 -9.82
C GLY A 28 -1.62 -3.30 -8.45
N CYS A 29 -2.89 -3.13 -8.09
CA CYS A 29 -3.41 -3.65 -6.84
C CYS A 29 -4.85 -4.19 -7.02
N PRO A 30 -5.05 -5.20 -7.89
CA PRO A 30 -6.37 -5.80 -8.06
C PRO A 30 -6.79 -6.58 -6.81
N ALA A 31 -8.06 -6.99 -6.78
CA ALA A 31 -8.56 -7.92 -5.76
C ALA A 31 -7.68 -9.17 -5.65
N ASP A 32 -7.55 -9.70 -4.43
CA ASP A 32 -6.75 -10.90 -4.14
C ASP A 32 -5.25 -10.81 -4.48
N SER A 33 -4.69 -9.60 -4.68
CA SER A 33 -3.27 -9.37 -4.99
C SER A 33 -2.32 -10.10 -4.01
N VAL A 34 -2.59 -10.03 -2.70
CA VAL A 34 -1.83 -10.76 -1.66
C VAL A 34 -1.83 -12.28 -1.93
N LYS A 35 -2.99 -12.88 -2.24
CA LYS A 35 -3.08 -14.33 -2.53
C LYS A 35 -2.33 -14.69 -3.79
N HIS A 36 -2.37 -13.84 -4.82
CA HIS A 36 -1.61 -14.05 -6.05
C HIS A 36 -0.09 -14.00 -5.79
N LEU A 37 0.38 -13.06 -4.97
CA LEU A 37 1.77 -12.98 -4.56
C LEU A 37 2.20 -14.20 -3.73
N MET A 38 1.36 -14.70 -2.84
CA MET A 38 1.60 -15.94 -2.08
C MET A 38 1.75 -17.15 -3.00
N LYS A 39 0.83 -17.31 -3.96
CA LYS A 39 0.89 -18.41 -4.95
C LYS A 39 2.17 -18.38 -5.81
N ARG A 40 2.76 -17.20 -6.00
CA ARG A 40 4.04 -17.01 -6.71
C ARG A 40 5.27 -17.12 -5.79
N GLY A 41 5.09 -17.33 -4.48
CA GLY A 41 6.18 -17.39 -3.50
C GLY A 41 6.84 -16.04 -3.19
N LEU A 42 6.27 -14.92 -3.66
CA LEU A 42 6.75 -13.55 -3.39
C LEU A 42 6.38 -13.11 -1.97
N ILE A 43 5.23 -13.57 -1.49
CA ILE A 43 4.86 -13.57 -0.07
C ILE A 43 5.05 -15.00 0.45
N ALA A 44 5.92 -15.17 1.43
CA ALA A 44 6.22 -16.46 2.04
C ALA A 44 6.62 -16.27 3.50
N ALA A 45 6.45 -17.33 4.30
CA ALA A 45 6.91 -17.34 5.68
C ALA A 45 8.44 -17.14 5.75
N ARG A 46 8.87 -16.35 6.73
CA ARG A 46 10.26 -16.00 7.03
C ARG A 46 10.44 -15.98 8.55
N GLU A 47 11.69 -16.12 8.97
CA GLU A 47 12.09 -15.99 10.36
C GLU A 47 13.37 -15.16 10.42
N LYS A 48 13.44 -14.23 11.36
CA LYS A 48 14.63 -13.43 11.66
C LYS A 48 14.66 -13.16 13.15
N ASP A 49 15.81 -13.38 13.78
CA ASP A 49 16.01 -13.16 15.22
C ASP A 49 14.96 -13.91 16.09
N GLY A 50 14.54 -15.10 15.64
CA GLY A 50 13.51 -15.93 16.32
C GLY A 50 12.07 -15.42 16.17
N VAL A 51 11.83 -14.39 15.35
CA VAL A 51 10.51 -13.83 15.08
C VAL A 51 10.02 -14.28 13.70
N ALA A 52 8.86 -14.94 13.67
CA ALA A 52 8.21 -15.36 12.43
C ALA A 52 7.39 -14.22 11.81
N PHE A 53 7.53 -14.04 10.50
CA PHE A 53 6.81 -13.03 9.71
C PHE A 53 6.66 -13.49 8.25
N GLU A 54 6.06 -12.67 7.39
CA GLU A 54 5.97 -12.92 5.95
C GLU A 54 6.83 -11.94 5.13
N SER A 55 7.44 -12.41 4.04
CA SER A 55 7.96 -11.51 3.00
C SER A 55 6.81 -10.85 2.23
N GLY A 56 7.12 -9.82 1.44
CA GLY A 56 6.12 -9.19 0.58
C GLY A 56 6.59 -7.86 0.00
N PRO A 57 5.69 -7.14 -0.68
CA PRO A 57 5.97 -5.79 -1.17
C PRO A 57 6.10 -4.82 0.00
N ASN A 58 6.80 -3.71 -0.20
CA ASN A 58 6.80 -2.56 0.72
C ASN A 58 6.42 -1.24 0.01
N ALA A 59 6.11 -1.31 -1.29
CA ALA A 59 5.55 -0.22 -2.06
C ALA A 59 4.46 -0.72 -3.02
N ILE A 60 3.55 0.16 -3.41
CA ILE A 60 2.49 -0.10 -4.38
C ILE A 60 2.52 1.00 -5.42
N LEU A 61 2.64 0.63 -6.69
CA LEU A 61 2.41 1.52 -7.82
C LEU A 61 0.96 1.32 -8.29
N LEU A 62 0.13 2.34 -8.08
CA LEU A 62 -1.29 2.34 -8.38
C LEU A 62 -1.53 2.38 -9.89
N SER A 63 -2.59 1.71 -10.34
CA SER A 63 -3.12 1.91 -11.69
C SER A 63 -3.64 3.34 -11.83
N ASP A 64 -3.47 3.93 -13.01
CA ASP A 64 -3.97 5.27 -13.35
C ASP A 64 -5.50 5.34 -13.37
N ILE A 65 -6.18 4.21 -13.58
CA ILE A 65 -7.64 4.14 -13.68
C ILE A 65 -8.23 3.38 -12.50
N PRO A 66 -9.33 3.87 -11.89
CA PRO A 66 -9.90 3.27 -10.69
C PRO A 66 -10.62 1.94 -10.98
N VAL A 67 -11.15 1.78 -12.20
CA VAL A 67 -11.91 0.60 -12.63
C VAL A 67 -11.46 0.19 -14.03
N GLN A 68 -11.26 -1.11 -14.23
CA GLN A 68 -10.95 -1.70 -15.53
C GLN A 68 -11.73 -3.01 -15.71
N ASN A 69 -12.38 -3.17 -16.86
CA ASN A 69 -13.19 -4.35 -17.19
C ASN A 69 -14.23 -4.73 -16.10
N GLY A 70 -14.82 -3.73 -15.43
CA GLY A 70 -15.81 -3.93 -14.37
C GLY A 70 -15.25 -4.29 -13.00
N PHE A 71 -13.92 -4.32 -12.82
CA PHE A 71 -13.26 -4.58 -11.54
C PHE A 71 -12.49 -3.35 -11.05
N PHE A 72 -12.38 -3.19 -9.73
CA PHE A 72 -11.50 -2.18 -9.14
C PHE A 72 -10.03 -2.49 -9.43
N SER A 73 -9.29 -1.50 -9.92
CA SER A 73 -7.87 -1.65 -10.24
C SER A 73 -6.96 -1.46 -9.02
N ASN A 74 -7.44 -0.73 -8.02
CA ASN A 74 -6.68 -0.32 -6.84
C ASN A 74 -7.45 -0.63 -5.55
N LEU A 75 -6.99 -1.65 -4.80
CA LEU A 75 -7.50 -2.04 -3.48
C LEU A 75 -6.33 -2.13 -2.47
N SER A 76 -5.70 -1.00 -2.17
CA SER A 76 -4.43 -0.92 -1.43
C SER A 76 -4.52 -1.25 0.07
N GLU A 77 -5.71 -1.22 0.66
CA GLU A 77 -5.93 -1.50 2.09
C GLU A 77 -5.33 -2.84 2.52
N PHE A 78 -5.69 -3.95 1.86
CA PHE A 78 -5.23 -5.28 2.28
C PHE A 78 -3.70 -5.47 2.16
N PRO A 79 -3.04 -5.05 1.07
CA PRO A 79 -1.57 -5.06 1.01
C PRO A 79 -0.91 -4.17 2.06
N VAL A 80 -1.45 -2.99 2.36
CA VAL A 80 -0.91 -2.12 3.43
C VAL A 80 -1.04 -2.80 4.81
N LEU A 81 -2.19 -3.44 5.09
CA LEU A 81 -2.37 -4.22 6.32
C LEU A 81 -1.43 -5.43 6.36
N HIS A 82 -1.17 -6.07 5.23
CA HIS A 82 -0.19 -7.15 5.12
C HIS A 82 1.23 -6.66 5.48
N MET A 83 1.67 -5.55 4.89
CA MET A 83 2.95 -4.89 5.22
C MET A 83 3.07 -4.62 6.72
N TYR A 84 2.01 -4.10 7.33
CA TYR A 84 2.05 -3.75 8.73
C TYR A 84 2.03 -4.94 9.69
N TYR A 85 1.06 -5.84 9.52
CA TYR A 85 0.79 -6.87 10.52
C TYR A 85 1.46 -8.20 10.20
N ARG A 86 1.62 -8.55 8.92
CA ARG A 86 2.21 -9.84 8.52
C ARG A 86 3.71 -9.73 8.26
N GLN A 87 4.18 -8.59 7.73
CA GLN A 87 5.62 -8.31 7.60
C GLN A 87 6.19 -7.63 8.85
N GLY A 88 5.32 -7.06 9.71
CA GLY A 88 5.68 -6.54 11.03
C GLY A 88 6.24 -5.12 11.04
N MET A 89 5.94 -4.29 10.02
CA MET A 89 6.47 -2.93 9.91
C MET A 89 6.02 -1.97 11.03
N ILE A 90 4.89 -2.22 11.70
CA ILE A 90 4.38 -1.38 12.81
C ILE A 90 4.60 -2.00 14.19
N MET A 91 5.01 -3.27 14.25
CA MET A 91 5.08 -4.01 15.51
C MET A 91 6.30 -3.57 16.32
N PRO A 92 6.14 -3.04 17.56
CA PRO A 92 7.29 -2.60 18.37
C PRO A 92 8.27 -3.75 18.62
N GLY A 93 9.57 -3.49 18.46
CA GLY A 93 10.63 -4.49 18.65
C GLY A 93 10.73 -5.56 17.56
N HIS A 94 9.90 -5.51 16.52
CA HIS A 94 9.97 -6.43 15.40
C HIS A 94 11.17 -6.11 14.48
N PRO A 95 11.90 -7.11 13.95
CA PRO A 95 13.10 -6.88 13.13
C PRO A 95 12.87 -6.11 11.83
N ASN A 96 11.61 -6.01 11.37
CA ASN A 96 11.20 -5.23 10.19
C ASN A 96 10.55 -3.89 10.53
N ASN A 97 10.42 -3.55 11.81
CA ASN A 97 10.00 -2.21 12.21
C ASN A 97 11.22 -1.27 12.21
N THR A 98 11.54 -0.76 11.02
CA THR A 98 12.69 0.14 10.79
C THR A 98 12.31 1.62 10.85
N GLY A 99 11.05 1.93 11.19
CA GLY A 99 10.49 3.28 11.11
C GLY A 99 10.03 3.69 9.70
N LEU A 100 10.31 2.88 8.67
CA LEU A 100 9.82 3.10 7.32
C LEU A 100 8.32 2.74 7.21
N LYS A 101 7.60 3.50 6.39
CA LYS A 101 6.18 3.28 6.10
C LYS A 101 5.99 2.60 4.73
N PRO A 102 4.88 1.88 4.53
CA PRO A 102 4.40 1.53 3.19
C PRO A 102 4.37 2.75 2.27
N LEU A 103 4.80 2.57 1.02
CA LEU A 103 4.85 3.63 0.01
C LEU A 103 3.77 3.43 -1.06
N LEU A 104 2.94 4.44 -1.29
CA LEU A 104 2.03 4.53 -2.43
C LEU A 104 2.61 5.42 -3.53
N ILE A 105 2.58 4.95 -4.77
CA ILE A 105 3.12 5.65 -5.94
C ILE A 105 2.00 5.70 -6.98
N GLY A 106 1.78 6.84 -7.63
CA GLY A 106 0.73 6.96 -8.65
C GLY A 106 0.38 8.41 -8.98
N SER A 107 -0.73 8.63 -9.70
CA SER A 107 -1.28 9.99 -9.84
C SER A 107 -1.75 10.51 -8.49
N GLU A 108 -1.75 11.85 -8.34
CA GLU A 108 -2.28 12.52 -7.15
C GLU A 108 -3.73 12.10 -6.86
N GLU A 109 -4.56 12.01 -7.91
CA GLU A 109 -5.95 11.58 -7.81
C GLU A 109 -6.08 10.15 -7.24
N GLN A 110 -5.30 9.19 -7.77
CA GLN A 110 -5.36 7.81 -7.32
C GLN A 110 -4.78 7.64 -5.91
N ILE A 111 -3.71 8.37 -5.59
CA ILE A 111 -3.16 8.40 -4.23
C ILE A 111 -4.22 8.90 -3.25
N LYS A 112 -4.84 10.04 -3.52
CA LYS A 112 -5.88 10.61 -2.64
C LYS A 112 -7.04 9.63 -2.44
N ALA A 113 -7.55 9.05 -3.53
CA ALA A 113 -8.63 8.07 -3.46
C ALA A 113 -8.25 6.85 -2.61
N GLN A 114 -7.01 6.35 -2.72
CA GLN A 114 -6.55 5.21 -1.92
C GLN A 114 -6.25 5.57 -0.46
N MET A 115 -5.75 6.79 -0.18
CA MET A 115 -5.59 7.28 1.20
C MET A 115 -6.94 7.37 1.92
N GLU A 116 -7.98 7.88 1.23
CA GLU A 116 -9.35 7.93 1.74
C GLU A 116 -9.95 6.53 1.89
N TYR A 117 -9.72 5.63 0.93
CA TYR A 117 -10.16 4.24 1.00
C TYR A 117 -9.55 3.52 2.22
N ILE A 118 -8.24 3.61 2.43
CA ILE A 118 -7.54 3.05 3.60
C ILE A 118 -8.09 3.65 4.90
N TYR A 119 -8.29 4.97 4.93
CA TYR A 119 -8.84 5.67 6.10
C TYR A 119 -10.24 5.11 6.44
N ARG A 120 -11.14 5.05 5.46
CA ARG A 120 -12.50 4.53 5.63
C ARG A 120 -12.51 3.05 5.98
N GLY A 121 -11.66 2.23 5.39
CA GLY A 121 -11.51 0.82 5.74
C GLY A 121 -11.06 0.61 7.19
N ASN A 122 -10.09 1.39 7.64
CA ASN A 122 -9.54 1.30 9.00
C ASN A 122 -10.51 1.82 10.09
N TYR A 123 -11.28 2.87 9.81
CA TYR A 123 -12.08 3.55 10.84
C TYR A 123 -13.60 3.37 10.67
N GLY A 124 -14.08 3.01 9.49
CA GLY A 124 -15.49 3.01 9.13
C GLY A 124 -16.11 4.39 9.27
N LEU A 125 -17.25 4.46 9.98
CA LEU A 125 -17.91 5.72 10.34
C LEU A 125 -17.13 6.44 11.45
N ILE A 126 -16.70 7.66 11.20
CA ILE A 126 -15.72 8.36 12.05
C ILE A 126 -16.33 9.43 12.95
N SER A 127 -17.56 9.85 12.66
CA SER A 127 -18.26 10.89 13.41
C SER A 127 -19.58 10.37 13.98
N LYS A 128 -20.04 11.04 15.04
CA LYS A 128 -21.36 10.75 15.63
C LYS A 128 -22.47 10.96 14.60
N ASP A 129 -22.34 11.99 13.78
CA ASP A 129 -23.36 12.38 12.80
C ASP A 129 -23.43 11.36 11.67
N GLU A 130 -22.29 10.87 11.16
CA GLU A 130 -22.25 9.76 10.19
C GLU A 130 -22.93 8.49 10.72
N ILE A 131 -22.75 8.18 12.02
CA ILE A 131 -23.39 7.03 12.65
C ILE A 131 -24.91 7.24 12.77
N ILE A 132 -25.36 8.46 13.09
CA ILE A 132 -26.78 8.80 13.15
C ILE A 132 -27.42 8.74 11.76
N ASP A 133 -26.75 9.28 10.75
CA ASP A 133 -27.21 9.27 9.35
C ASP A 133 -27.31 7.84 8.79
N ALA A 134 -26.50 6.91 9.32
CA ALA A 134 -26.61 5.48 9.04
C ALA A 134 -27.81 4.79 9.73
N GLY A 135 -28.67 5.54 10.43
CA GLY A 135 -29.89 5.05 11.07
C GLY A 135 -29.75 4.66 12.54
N VAL A 136 -28.63 4.99 13.20
CA VAL A 136 -28.41 4.66 14.62
C VAL A 136 -28.96 5.78 15.52
N SER A 137 -29.59 5.41 16.64
CA SER A 137 -30.10 6.40 17.59
C SER A 137 -28.98 7.30 18.14
N PRO A 138 -29.24 8.59 18.44
CA PRO A 138 -28.23 9.48 18.98
C PRO A 138 -27.57 8.99 20.28
N GLU A 139 -28.30 8.22 21.10
CA GLU A 139 -27.75 7.61 22.31
C GLU A 139 -26.75 6.50 22.00
N MET A 140 -27.11 5.57 21.12
CA MET A 140 -26.22 4.48 20.73
C MET A 140 -24.99 5.03 19.96
N ALA A 141 -25.17 6.04 19.10
CA ALA A 141 -24.09 6.70 18.39
C ALA A 141 -23.03 7.30 19.35
N ARG A 142 -23.47 7.91 20.46
CA ARG A 142 -22.54 8.40 21.51
C ARG A 142 -21.74 7.26 22.14
N HIS A 143 -22.38 6.14 22.44
CA HIS A 143 -21.70 4.97 23.01
C HIS A 143 -20.68 4.37 22.03
N MET A 144 -21.03 4.26 20.76
CA MET A 144 -20.14 3.75 19.71
C MET A 144 -18.89 4.62 19.55
N ILE A 145 -19.04 5.95 19.43
CA ILE A 145 -17.89 6.86 19.31
C ILE A 145 -17.00 6.80 20.56
N ARG A 146 -17.60 6.77 21.75
CA ARG A 146 -16.85 6.62 23.01
C ARG A 146 -16.01 5.35 23.03
N LEU A 147 -16.56 4.22 22.57
CA LEU A 147 -15.82 2.96 22.46
C LEU A 147 -14.70 3.05 21.41
N LYS A 148 -15.00 3.57 20.22
CA LYS A 148 -14.01 3.75 19.15
C LYS A 148 -12.79 4.55 19.63
N LEU A 149 -13.01 5.68 20.31
CA LEU A 149 -11.91 6.52 20.80
C LEU A 149 -11.06 5.82 21.88
N LYS A 150 -11.68 4.99 22.75
CA LYS A 150 -10.95 4.19 23.75
C LYS A 150 -10.00 3.18 23.11
N PHE A 151 -10.46 2.44 22.10
CA PHE A 151 -9.62 1.46 21.38
C PHE A 151 -8.56 2.11 20.48
N ARG A 152 -8.63 3.43 20.27
CA ARG A 152 -7.70 4.18 19.43
C ARG A 152 -6.78 5.11 20.23
N PHE A 153 -6.61 4.83 21.53
CA PHE A 153 -5.77 5.63 22.44
C PHE A 153 -6.05 7.14 22.32
N GLY A 154 -7.32 7.50 22.09
CA GLY A 154 -7.79 8.89 22.09
C GLY A 154 -7.85 9.63 20.76
N SER A 155 -7.35 9.09 19.63
CA SER A 155 -7.44 9.82 18.34
C SER A 155 -7.58 8.95 17.09
N ILE A 156 -8.36 9.46 16.13
CA ILE A 156 -8.40 8.97 14.74
C ILE A 156 -7.31 9.73 13.99
N LYS A 157 -6.36 8.99 13.42
CA LYS A 157 -5.17 9.56 12.77
C LYS A 157 -5.33 9.52 11.24
N PRO A 158 -4.90 10.56 10.52
CA PRO A 158 -4.92 10.58 9.07
C PRO A 158 -4.00 9.49 8.50
N THR A 159 -4.28 9.01 7.28
CA THR A 159 -3.57 7.88 6.67
C THR A 159 -2.09 8.18 6.45
N GLU A 160 -1.75 9.45 6.22
CA GLU A 160 -0.41 10.01 6.01
C GLU A 160 0.52 9.80 7.23
N GLU A 161 -0.04 9.63 8.43
CA GLU A 161 0.74 9.23 9.60
C GLU A 161 1.31 7.81 9.45
N PHE A 162 0.77 6.98 8.56
CA PHE A 162 1.13 5.58 8.37
C PHE A 162 1.42 5.20 6.92
N VAL A 163 1.20 6.04 5.93
CA VAL A 163 1.47 5.67 4.53
C VAL A 163 2.16 6.85 3.87
N GLU A 164 3.34 6.61 3.32
CA GLU A 164 4.03 7.58 2.50
C GLU A 164 3.47 7.55 1.08
N SER A 165 3.57 8.68 0.39
CA SER A 165 3.17 8.73 -1.02
C SER A 165 4.08 9.58 -1.86
N ILE A 166 4.23 9.19 -3.11
CA ILE A 166 4.98 9.94 -4.12
C ILE A 166 4.13 10.03 -5.38
N VAL A 167 3.81 11.26 -5.78
CA VAL A 167 3.10 11.54 -7.02
C VAL A 167 4.06 11.33 -8.19
N VAL A 168 3.62 10.55 -9.17
CA VAL A 168 4.33 10.30 -10.41
C VAL A 168 3.46 10.72 -11.60
N ASP A 169 4.09 11.45 -12.51
CA ASP A 169 3.53 11.83 -13.80
C ASP A 169 4.61 11.70 -14.89
N THR A 170 4.55 12.49 -15.96
CA THR A 170 5.46 12.36 -17.12
C THR A 170 6.93 12.70 -16.82
N GLN A 171 7.19 13.56 -15.83
CA GLN A 171 8.54 13.90 -15.41
C GLN A 171 9.11 12.84 -14.46
N PRO A 172 10.38 12.43 -14.60
CA PRO A 172 11.03 11.54 -13.65
C PRO A 172 11.03 12.11 -12.23
N VAL A 173 10.59 11.29 -11.27
CA VAL A 173 10.63 11.60 -9.84
C VAL A 173 11.45 10.52 -9.14
N GLU A 174 12.36 10.94 -8.26
CA GLU A 174 13.13 10.01 -7.44
C GLU A 174 12.23 9.42 -6.35
N ILE A 175 12.13 8.08 -6.29
CA ILE A 175 11.35 7.38 -5.26
C ILE A 175 12.22 6.80 -4.14
N LYS A 176 13.49 6.47 -4.42
CA LYS A 176 14.44 5.96 -3.42
C LYS A 176 15.88 5.93 -3.95
N GLN A 177 16.80 6.67 -3.32
CA GLN A 177 18.26 6.51 -3.47
C GLN A 177 18.74 6.33 -4.93
N GLY A 178 18.32 7.22 -5.82
CA GLY A 178 18.65 7.25 -7.24
C GLY A 178 17.79 6.36 -8.14
N LEU A 179 16.74 5.72 -7.61
CA LEU A 179 15.69 5.09 -8.41
C LEU A 179 14.66 6.15 -8.82
N PHE A 180 14.52 6.36 -10.12
CA PHE A 180 13.56 7.28 -10.70
C PHE A 180 12.39 6.53 -11.32
N VAL A 181 11.20 7.13 -11.25
CA VAL A 181 9.99 6.64 -11.91
C VAL A 181 9.31 7.76 -12.68
N ARG A 182 8.82 7.45 -13.89
CA ARG A 182 7.92 8.33 -14.66
C ARG A 182 6.80 7.54 -15.34
N ARG A 183 5.69 8.21 -15.60
CA ARG A 183 4.60 7.72 -16.45
C ARG A 183 4.95 7.99 -17.91
N LEU A 184 5.03 6.94 -18.73
CA LEU A 184 5.21 7.07 -20.19
C LEU A 184 3.88 7.27 -20.91
N ARG A 185 2.85 6.53 -20.45
CA ARG A 185 1.46 6.62 -20.92
C ARG A 185 0.57 5.93 -19.88
N LEU A 186 -0.75 5.90 -20.13
CA LEU A 186 -1.71 5.26 -19.25
C LEU A 186 -1.28 3.83 -18.87
N ASN A 187 -1.13 3.58 -17.57
CA ASN A 187 -0.71 2.30 -16.97
C ASN A 187 0.63 1.77 -17.52
N LEU A 188 1.52 2.63 -18.01
CA LEU A 188 2.88 2.24 -18.37
C LEU A 188 3.87 3.19 -17.72
N PHE A 189 4.66 2.63 -16.80
CA PHE A 189 5.66 3.37 -16.04
C PHE A 189 7.05 2.89 -16.39
N GLU A 190 8.02 3.79 -16.33
CA GLU A 190 9.44 3.47 -16.49
C GLU A 190 10.13 3.61 -15.14
N PHE A 191 10.96 2.63 -14.81
CA PHE A 191 11.87 2.62 -13.68
C PHE A 191 13.29 2.74 -14.21
N GLU A 192 14.02 3.74 -13.73
CA GLU A 192 15.43 3.94 -14.05
C GLU A 192 16.27 3.88 -12.79
N TYR A 193 17.27 3.00 -12.75
CA TYR A 193 18.21 2.89 -11.63
C TYR A 193 19.59 2.50 -12.12
N ARG A 194 20.59 3.36 -11.84
CA ARG A 194 22.01 3.14 -12.19
C ARG A 194 22.22 2.73 -13.66
N GLY A 195 21.50 3.38 -14.57
CA GLY A 195 21.54 3.10 -16.01
C GLY A 195 20.76 1.86 -16.47
N GLY A 196 20.12 1.12 -15.56
CA GLY A 196 19.18 0.06 -15.90
C GLY A 196 17.76 0.60 -16.03
N ILE A 197 17.04 0.18 -17.08
CA ILE A 197 15.65 0.57 -17.35
C ILE A 197 14.73 -0.65 -17.29
N CYS A 198 13.58 -0.50 -16.66
CA CYS A 198 12.51 -1.50 -16.62
C CYS A 198 11.15 -0.81 -16.78
N HIS A 199 10.14 -1.52 -17.28
CA HIS A 199 8.78 -0.99 -17.39
C HIS A 199 7.84 -1.67 -16.40
N GLY A 200 7.07 -0.87 -15.65
CA GLY A 200 5.97 -1.27 -14.78
C GLY A 200 4.66 -1.43 -15.52
#